data_AF-A0AAX2A3V5-F1
#
_entry.id   AF-A0AAX2A3V5-F1
#
_cell.length_a   1.000
_cell.length_b   1.000
_cell.length_c   1.000
_cell.angle_alpha   90.00
_cell.angle_beta   90.00
_cell.angle_gamma   90.00
#
_symmetry.space_group_name_H-M   'P 1'
#
loop_
_entity.id
_entity.type
_entity.pdbx_description
1 polymer ?
#
loop_
_entity_poly.entity_id
_entity_poly.type
_entity_poly.pdbx_seq_one_letter_code
_entity_poly.pdbx_strand_id
1 'polypeptide(L)'
;KIVPSALLTIVVLTIFVYFVAWDVRTVGDMGELPDTLPIFLWPDVPFNLETLWIILPYSLSLAVVGLLETFMTTTIVDELTDTKGDKTKEARGQGVANIASGCIGGMAGCAMIGQSIINVKSGGRGRLSTFIAGFFLLIMVVFLSDIISIIPMAALVSVMIMVSIGTFDWASIKNLKTLPLSTNIVMLSTVIVTVYTHNLAYGVITGVLFASLFFANKISHFMSCETSYNEDKSVKTYK
;
A
#
# COMPACT_ATOMS: atom_id res chain seq x y z
N LYS A 1 -26.84 4.29 3.83
CA LYS A 1 -26.92 2.83 4.10
C LYS A 1 -25.81 2.50 5.09
N ILE A 2 -26.16 2.05 6.29
CA ILE A 2 -25.31 2.14 7.50
C ILE A 2 -24.33 0.96 7.64
N VAL A 3 -24.55 -0.15 6.92
CA VAL A 3 -23.73 -1.37 7.06
C VAL A 3 -22.87 -1.60 5.80
N PRO A 4 -21.55 -1.84 5.93
CA PRO A 4 -20.69 -2.22 4.80
C PRO A 4 -21.18 -3.49 4.12
N SER A 5 -21.25 -3.48 2.78
CA SER A 5 -21.67 -4.66 2.00
C SER A 5 -20.76 -5.86 2.25
N ALA A 6 -19.44 -5.63 2.38
CA ALA A 6 -18.48 -6.70 2.67
C ALA A 6 -18.77 -7.42 3.99
N LEU A 7 -19.13 -6.68 5.05
CA LEU A 7 -19.50 -7.27 6.34
C LEU A 7 -20.76 -8.13 6.20
N LEU A 8 -21.77 -7.63 5.50
CA LEU A 8 -23.00 -8.38 5.24
C LEU A 8 -22.70 -9.67 4.46
N THR A 9 -21.85 -9.60 3.43
CA THR A 9 -21.44 -10.77 2.64
C THR A 9 -20.76 -11.82 3.52
N ILE A 10 -19.82 -11.41 4.38
CA ILE A 10 -19.13 -12.34 5.30
C ILE A 10 -20.14 -13.02 6.23
N VAL A 11 -21.01 -12.25 6.88
CA VAL A 11 -21.98 -12.78 7.84
C VAL A 11 -22.97 -13.74 7.15
N VAL A 12 -23.56 -13.32 6.03
CA VAL A 12 -24.58 -14.11 5.33
C VAL A 12 -23.98 -15.41 4.78
N LEU A 13 -22.80 -15.36 4.15
CA LEU A 13 -22.15 -16.57 3.62
C LEU A 13 -21.68 -17.49 4.73
N THR A 14 -21.18 -16.97 5.85
CA THR A 14 -20.78 -17.79 7.00
C THR A 14 -21.98 -18.53 7.58
N ILE A 15 -23.10 -17.81 7.82
CA ILE A 15 -24.35 -18.42 8.30
C ILE A 15 -24.84 -19.49 7.33
N PHE A 16 -24.88 -19.18 6.03
CA PHE A 16 -25.37 -20.11 5.02
C PHE A 16 -24.52 -21.39 4.94
N VAL A 17 -23.20 -21.26 4.84
CA VAL A 17 -22.28 -22.40 4.77
C VAL A 17 -22.36 -23.26 6.04
N TYR A 18 -22.43 -22.61 7.21
CA TYR A 18 -22.52 -23.30 8.49
C TYR A 18 -23.79 -24.15 8.60
N PHE A 19 -24.96 -23.60 8.25
CA PHE A 19 -26.24 -24.33 8.34
C PHE A 19 -26.43 -25.39 7.25
N VAL A 20 -25.88 -25.16 6.05
CA VAL A 20 -25.93 -26.13 4.95
C VAL A 20 -24.89 -27.25 5.15
N ALA A 21 -23.98 -27.10 6.12
CA ALA A 21 -22.86 -28.01 6.38
C ALA A 21 -22.06 -28.30 5.10
N TRP A 22 -21.85 -27.27 4.28
CA TRP A 22 -21.12 -27.40 3.03
C TRP A 22 -19.63 -27.52 3.31
N ASP A 23 -19.01 -28.61 2.84
CA ASP A 23 -17.56 -28.80 2.91
C ASP A 23 -16.83 -27.80 2.01
N VAL A 24 -16.38 -26.70 2.60
CA VAL A 24 -15.57 -25.65 1.97
C VAL A 24 -14.43 -25.28 2.91
N ARG A 25 -13.28 -24.88 2.34
CA ARG A 25 -12.14 -24.44 3.13
C ARG A 25 -12.49 -23.17 3.91
N THR A 26 -12.19 -23.16 5.19
CA THR A 26 -12.43 -22.07 6.13
C THR A 26 -11.14 -21.31 6.44
N VAL A 27 -11.24 -20.19 7.16
CA VAL A 27 -10.08 -19.41 7.59
C VAL A 27 -9.18 -20.22 8.52
N GLY A 28 -9.76 -21.02 9.43
CA GLY A 28 -9.00 -21.88 10.33
C GLY A 28 -8.12 -22.91 9.61
N ASP A 29 -8.50 -23.31 8.38
CA ASP A 29 -7.71 -24.24 7.58
C ASP A 29 -6.48 -23.60 6.91
N MET A 30 -6.40 -22.26 6.87
CA MET A 30 -5.30 -21.53 6.21
C MET A 30 -4.17 -21.15 7.17
N GLY A 31 -4.41 -21.20 8.47
CA GLY A 31 -3.43 -20.87 9.49
C GLY A 31 -4.06 -20.70 10.87
N GLU A 32 -3.22 -20.71 11.88
CA GLU A 32 -3.63 -20.50 13.27
C GLU A 32 -3.98 -19.02 13.48
N LEU A 33 -5.14 -18.77 14.08
CA LEU A 33 -5.54 -17.43 14.50
C LEU A 33 -4.82 -17.09 15.82
N PRO A 34 -4.57 -15.80 16.11
CA PRO A 34 -3.95 -15.40 17.36
C PRO A 34 -4.85 -15.76 18.56
N ASP A 35 -4.39 -16.69 19.40
CA ASP A 35 -5.11 -17.11 20.62
C ASP A 35 -4.61 -16.38 21.88
N THR A 36 -3.55 -15.58 21.74
CA THR A 36 -2.95 -14.81 22.84
C THR A 36 -2.66 -13.38 22.44
N LEU A 37 -2.48 -12.51 23.44
CA LEU A 37 -2.03 -11.14 23.21
C LEU A 37 -0.63 -11.15 22.57
N PRO A 38 -0.32 -10.19 21.67
CA PRO A 38 1.00 -10.07 21.07
C PRO A 38 2.06 -9.94 22.16
N ILE A 39 2.95 -10.92 22.23
CA ILE A 39 4.13 -10.90 23.08
C ILE A 39 5.32 -10.33 22.31
N PHE A 40 6.26 -9.76 23.03
CA PHE A 40 7.52 -9.34 22.44
C PHE A 40 8.27 -10.56 21.89
N LEU A 41 8.52 -10.56 20.59
CA LEU A 41 9.20 -11.59 19.83
C LEU A 41 10.43 -10.95 19.20
N TRP A 42 11.61 -11.27 19.71
CA TRP A 42 12.83 -10.88 19.03
C TRP A 42 12.96 -11.70 17.74
N PRO A 43 13.22 -11.08 16.57
CA PRO A 43 13.35 -11.82 15.32
C PRO A 43 14.46 -12.89 15.43
N ASP A 44 14.07 -14.16 15.30
CA ASP A 44 14.98 -15.30 15.30
C ASP A 44 15.59 -15.49 13.90
N VAL A 45 16.37 -14.49 13.47
CA VAL A 45 17.06 -14.46 12.19
C VAL A 45 18.53 -14.07 12.39
N PRO A 46 19.45 -14.62 11.58
CA PRO A 46 20.87 -14.27 11.68
C PRO A 46 21.09 -12.76 11.50
N PHE A 47 21.71 -12.11 12.48
CA PHE A 47 22.12 -10.71 12.37
C PHE A 47 23.44 -10.60 11.59
N ASN A 48 23.40 -10.93 10.31
CA ASN A 48 24.56 -10.86 9.43
C ASN A 48 24.28 -9.99 8.18
N LEU A 49 25.34 -9.67 7.44
CA LEU A 49 25.25 -8.87 6.22
C LEU A 49 24.45 -9.59 5.12
N GLU A 50 24.44 -10.92 5.11
CA GLU A 50 23.70 -11.72 4.14
C GLU A 50 22.19 -11.54 4.29
N THR A 51 21.66 -11.68 5.52
CA THR A 51 20.26 -11.41 5.84
C THR A 51 19.89 -9.98 5.50
N LEU A 52 20.77 -9.01 5.79
CA LEU A 52 20.56 -7.61 5.41
C LEU A 52 20.41 -7.47 3.88
N TRP A 53 21.32 -8.04 3.09
CA TRP A 53 21.25 -7.98 1.62
C TRP A 53 20.00 -8.65 1.05
N ILE A 54 19.49 -9.70 1.68
CA ILE A 54 18.25 -10.37 1.28
C ILE A 54 17.04 -9.46 1.54
N ILE A 55 16.93 -8.86 2.72
CA ILE A 55 15.74 -8.07 3.10
C ILE A 55 15.77 -6.62 2.62
N LEU A 56 16.96 -6.06 2.35
CA LEU A 56 17.15 -4.67 1.95
C LEU A 56 16.30 -4.25 0.73
N PRO A 57 16.28 -4.98 -0.41
CA PRO A 57 15.47 -4.56 -1.56
C PRO A 57 13.96 -4.56 -1.27
N TYR A 58 13.48 -5.52 -0.47
CA TYR A 58 12.07 -5.62 -0.09
C TYR A 58 11.68 -4.52 0.90
N SER A 59 12.46 -4.35 1.97
CA SER A 59 12.21 -3.35 3.01
C SER A 59 12.27 -1.92 2.45
N LEU A 60 13.21 -1.64 1.54
CA LEU A 60 13.28 -0.33 0.88
C LEU A 60 12.05 -0.08 0.01
N SER A 61 11.64 -1.07 -0.80
CA SER A 61 10.45 -0.95 -1.65
C SER A 61 9.18 -0.74 -0.81
N LEU A 62 9.02 -1.50 0.27
CA LEU A 62 7.89 -1.35 1.21
C LEU A 62 7.92 -0.01 1.94
N ALA A 63 9.09 0.49 2.33
CA ALA A 63 9.22 1.80 2.97
C ALA A 63 8.81 2.92 2.02
N VAL A 64 9.24 2.87 0.76
CA VAL A 64 8.87 3.87 -0.26
C VAL A 64 7.36 3.83 -0.51
N VAL A 65 6.80 2.65 -0.80
CA VAL A 65 5.35 2.50 -1.05
C VAL A 65 4.54 2.93 0.17
N GLY A 66 4.95 2.49 1.36
CA GLY A 66 4.26 2.81 2.62
C GLY A 66 4.28 4.31 2.95
N LEU A 67 5.36 5.02 2.64
CA LEU A 67 5.44 6.47 2.81
C LEU A 67 4.61 7.22 1.76
N LEU A 68 4.61 6.76 0.50
CA LEU A 68 3.77 7.35 -0.56
C LEU A 68 2.29 7.25 -0.21
N GLU A 69 1.81 6.06 0.17
CA GLU A 69 0.43 5.84 0.62
C GLU A 69 0.08 6.73 1.83
N THR A 70 1.00 6.84 2.79
CA THR A 70 0.80 7.64 3.99
C THR A 70 0.73 9.13 3.68
N PHE A 71 1.56 9.63 2.77
CA PHE A 71 1.52 11.04 2.35
C PHE A 71 0.27 11.38 1.53
N MET A 72 -0.16 10.46 0.65
CA MET A 72 -1.41 10.60 -0.10
C MET A 72 -2.61 10.59 0.85
N THR A 73 -2.66 9.64 1.78
CA THR A 73 -3.71 9.54 2.79
C THR A 73 -3.75 10.80 3.67
N THR A 74 -2.61 11.26 4.17
CA THR A 74 -2.52 12.48 4.99
C THR A 74 -3.07 13.68 4.25
N THR A 75 -2.71 13.84 2.97
CA THR A 75 -3.17 14.97 2.15
C THR A 75 -4.70 14.94 1.96
N ILE A 76 -5.28 13.76 1.74
CA ILE A 76 -6.73 13.59 1.60
C ILE A 76 -7.45 13.87 2.93
N VAL A 77 -6.91 13.38 4.05
CA VAL A 77 -7.49 13.63 5.38
C VAL A 77 -7.40 15.11 5.74
N ASP A 78 -6.27 15.76 5.46
CA ASP A 78 -6.07 17.20 5.63
C ASP A 78 -7.12 18.01 4.87
N GLU A 79 -7.37 17.64 3.60
CA GLU A 79 -8.40 18.28 2.77
C GLU A 79 -9.81 18.06 3.32
N LEU A 80 -10.13 16.87 3.84
CA LEU A 80 -11.44 16.55 4.41
C LEU A 80 -11.69 17.17 5.79
N THR A 81 -10.63 17.60 6.49
CA THR A 81 -10.71 18.12 7.86
C THR A 81 -10.24 19.56 7.99
N ASP A 82 -9.85 20.19 6.88
CA ASP A 82 -9.27 21.54 6.83
C ASP A 82 -8.06 21.70 7.76
N THR A 83 -7.21 20.67 7.86
CA THR A 83 -5.99 20.66 8.67
C THR A 83 -4.72 20.67 7.83
N LYS A 84 -3.57 20.89 8.48
CA LYS A 84 -2.25 20.66 7.89
C LYS A 84 -1.48 19.65 8.72
N GLY A 85 -1.33 18.44 8.20
CA GLY A 85 -0.55 17.37 8.76
C GLY A 85 0.95 17.55 8.50
N ASP A 86 1.75 17.29 9.51
CA ASP A 86 3.20 17.21 9.38
C ASP A 86 3.60 15.83 8.84
N LYS A 87 3.92 15.77 7.55
CA LYS A 87 4.33 14.54 6.85
C LYS A 87 5.61 13.93 7.42
N THR A 88 6.53 14.72 7.96
CA THR A 88 7.75 14.21 8.60
C THR A 88 7.42 13.53 9.92
N LYS A 89 6.50 14.11 10.69
CA LYS A 89 6.01 13.49 11.93
C LYS A 89 5.27 12.19 11.64
N GLU A 90 4.47 12.15 10.57
CA GLU A 90 3.75 10.94 10.16
C GLU A 90 4.72 9.83 9.72
N ALA A 91 5.74 10.17 8.90
CA ALA A 91 6.77 9.23 8.49
C ALA A 91 7.52 8.62 9.68
N ARG A 92 7.88 9.44 10.68
CA ARG A 92 8.51 8.96 11.93
C ARG A 92 7.57 8.05 12.71
N GLY A 93 6.29 8.43 12.84
CA GLY A 93 5.27 7.62 13.51
C GLY A 93 5.11 6.25 12.86
N GLN A 94 4.99 6.20 11.53
CA GLN A 94 4.90 4.96 10.77
C GLN A 94 6.16 4.08 10.92
N GLY A 95 7.35 4.70 10.89
CA GLY A 95 8.61 3.98 11.09
C GLY A 95 8.68 3.32 12.48
N VAL A 96 8.37 4.08 13.54
CA VAL A 96 8.35 3.55 14.92
C VAL A 96 7.29 2.45 15.06
N ALA A 97 6.11 2.64 14.48
CA ALA A 97 5.05 1.63 14.50
C ALA A 97 5.46 0.34 13.80
N ASN A 98 6.14 0.41 12.65
CA ASN A 98 6.62 -0.77 11.94
C ASN A 98 7.77 -1.48 12.65
N ILE A 99 8.67 -0.75 13.31
CA ILE A 99 9.71 -1.36 14.17
C ILE A 99 9.05 -2.10 15.33
N ALA A 100 8.10 -1.46 16.03
CA ALA A 100 7.36 -2.09 17.13
C ALA A 100 6.56 -3.31 16.66
N SER A 101 5.91 -3.23 15.48
CA SER A 101 5.20 -4.35 14.85
C SER A 101 6.14 -5.53 14.58
N GLY A 102 7.32 -5.29 14.00
CA GLY A 102 8.31 -6.35 13.76
C GLY A 102 8.79 -7.03 15.04
N CYS A 103 8.94 -6.29 16.13
CA CYS A 103 9.30 -6.82 17.45
C CYS A 103 8.20 -7.62 18.16
N ILE A 104 6.99 -7.72 17.60
CA ILE A 104 5.90 -8.56 18.10
C ILE A 104 5.45 -9.59 17.05
N GLY A 105 6.29 -9.84 16.02
CA GLY A 105 5.97 -10.77 14.93
C GLY A 105 4.91 -10.25 13.95
N GLY A 106 4.63 -8.94 13.97
CA GLY A 106 3.64 -8.30 13.11
C GLY A 106 4.14 -8.03 11.68
N MET A 107 3.19 -7.81 10.77
CA MET A 107 3.47 -7.45 9.38
C MET A 107 3.78 -5.94 9.24
N ALA A 108 4.45 -5.57 8.15
CA ALA A 108 4.62 -4.18 7.77
C ALA A 108 3.27 -3.52 7.42
N GLY A 109 3.03 -2.32 7.93
CA GLY A 109 1.82 -1.55 7.73
C GLY A 109 2.07 -0.15 7.16
N CYS A 110 1.00 0.44 6.62
CA CYS A 110 0.95 1.81 6.15
C CYS A 110 -0.45 2.39 6.32
N ALA A 111 -0.60 3.70 6.06
CA ALA A 111 -1.92 4.30 6.06
C ALA A 111 -2.79 3.71 4.94
N MET A 112 -4.10 3.67 5.17
CA MET A 112 -5.07 3.18 4.19
C MET A 112 -6.05 4.29 3.82
N ILE A 113 -6.00 4.74 2.56
CA ILE A 113 -6.85 5.82 2.05
C ILE A 113 -8.33 5.54 2.29
N GLY A 114 -8.80 4.36 1.86
CA GLY A 114 -10.23 4.00 1.94
C GLY A 114 -10.78 4.01 3.36
N GLN A 115 -10.07 3.37 4.31
CA GLN A 115 -10.50 3.31 5.70
C GLN A 115 -10.40 4.67 6.40
N SER A 116 -9.39 5.48 6.06
CA SER A 116 -9.26 6.84 6.60
C SER A 116 -10.43 7.73 6.16
N ILE A 117 -10.83 7.66 4.89
CA ILE A 117 -11.99 8.40 4.37
C ILE A 117 -13.28 7.94 5.07
N ILE A 118 -13.49 6.63 5.23
CA ILE A 118 -14.67 6.09 5.93
C ILE A 118 -14.68 6.57 7.37
N ASN A 119 -13.54 6.52 8.06
CA ASN A 119 -13.43 6.95 9.46
C ASN A 119 -13.77 8.45 9.63
N VAL A 120 -13.18 9.32 8.81
CA VAL A 120 -13.44 10.77 8.84
C VAL A 120 -14.90 11.08 8.50
N LYS A 121 -15.48 10.43 7.48
CA LYS A 121 -16.90 10.57 7.12
C LYS A 121 -17.84 10.05 8.19
N SER A 122 -17.39 9.10 9.02
CA SER A 122 -18.12 8.57 10.17
C SER A 122 -17.94 9.42 11.44
N GLY A 123 -17.23 10.55 11.35
CA GLY A 123 -17.02 11.50 12.46
C GLY A 123 -15.71 11.31 13.24
N GLY A 124 -14.90 10.29 12.91
CA GLY A 124 -13.62 10.04 13.53
C GLY A 124 -12.56 11.07 13.11
N ARG A 125 -12.24 12.02 14.00
CA ARG A 125 -11.24 13.08 13.75
C ARG A 125 -10.06 13.09 14.72
N GLY A 126 -10.13 12.32 15.82
CA GLY A 126 -9.09 12.27 16.85
C GLY A 126 -8.23 11.01 16.77
N ARG A 127 -7.04 11.05 17.39
CA ARG A 127 -6.14 9.89 17.55
C ARG A 127 -6.78 8.74 18.35
N LEU A 128 -7.75 9.06 19.20
CA LEU A 128 -8.52 8.06 19.93
C LEU A 128 -9.34 7.17 18.97
N SER A 129 -9.77 7.71 17.82
CA SER A 129 -10.50 6.95 16.80
C SER A 129 -9.69 5.78 16.25
N THR A 130 -8.42 6.02 15.91
CA THR A 130 -7.53 4.99 15.36
C THR A 130 -7.06 4.03 16.45
N PHE A 131 -6.85 4.51 17.69
CA PHE A 131 -6.56 3.66 18.84
C PHE A 131 -7.71 2.67 19.11
N ILE A 132 -8.95 3.17 19.17
CA ILE A 132 -10.15 2.35 19.37
C ILE A 132 -10.30 1.33 18.25
N ALA A 133 -10.05 1.72 16.99
CA ALA A 133 -10.10 0.78 15.87
C ALA A 133 -9.13 -0.40 16.03
N GLY A 134 -7.86 -0.14 16.38
CA GLY A 134 -6.88 -1.19 16.64
C GLY A 134 -7.18 -2.02 17.88
N PHE A 135 -7.66 -1.39 18.95
CA PHE A 135 -8.03 -2.05 20.20
C PHE A 135 -9.21 -3.02 20.02
N PHE A 136 -10.27 -2.59 19.33
CA PHE A 136 -11.40 -3.47 19.01
C PHE A 136 -11.02 -4.57 18.02
N LEU A 137 -10.16 -4.29 17.04
CA LEU A 137 -9.63 -5.32 16.14
C LEU A 137 -8.90 -6.40 16.94
N LEU A 138 -8.03 -6.01 17.88
CA LEU A 138 -7.30 -6.93 18.74
C LEU A 138 -8.25 -7.80 19.56
N ILE A 139 -9.26 -7.20 20.20
CA ILE A 139 -10.26 -7.95 20.97
C ILE A 139 -11.02 -8.92 20.06
N MET A 140 -11.44 -8.46 18.88
CA MET A 140 -12.20 -9.28 17.94
C MET A 140 -11.38 -10.48 17.45
N VAL A 141 -10.09 -10.31 17.18
CA VAL A 141 -9.26 -11.42 16.67
C VAL A 141 -8.92 -12.41 17.78
N VAL A 142 -8.61 -11.95 19.00
CA VAL A 142 -8.18 -12.83 20.10
C VAL A 142 -9.35 -13.52 20.81
N PHE A 143 -10.45 -12.82 21.07
CA PHE A 143 -11.57 -13.39 21.84
C PHE A 143 -12.68 -13.99 20.96
N LEU A 144 -12.71 -13.65 19.68
CA LEU A 144 -13.69 -14.15 18.72
C LEU A 144 -13.01 -15.07 17.67
N SER A 145 -11.81 -15.60 17.96
CA SER A 145 -11.06 -16.49 17.05
C SER A 145 -11.90 -17.71 16.62
N ASP A 146 -12.64 -18.33 17.55
CA ASP A 146 -13.56 -19.45 17.27
C ASP A 146 -14.66 -19.11 16.26
N ILE A 147 -15.15 -17.86 16.27
CA ILE A 147 -16.17 -17.40 15.33
C ILE A 147 -15.54 -16.98 13.99
N ILE A 148 -14.32 -16.48 14.02
CA ILE A 148 -13.59 -16.08 12.80
C ILE A 148 -13.10 -17.31 12.02
N SER A 149 -12.72 -18.38 12.72
CA SER A 149 -12.18 -19.60 12.10
C SER A 149 -13.17 -20.28 11.16
N ILE A 150 -14.47 -20.22 11.47
CA ILE A 150 -15.55 -20.81 10.66
C ILE A 150 -15.91 -20.01 9.40
N ILE A 151 -15.31 -18.83 9.19
CA ILE A 151 -15.59 -18.00 8.01
C ILE A 151 -15.13 -18.76 6.75
N PRO A 152 -16.00 -18.96 5.74
CA PRO A 152 -15.63 -19.65 4.52
C PRO A 152 -14.69 -18.78 3.67
N MET A 153 -13.66 -19.40 3.10
CA MET A 153 -12.70 -18.70 2.23
C MET A 153 -13.38 -18.05 1.01
N ALA A 154 -14.51 -18.58 0.56
CA ALA A 154 -15.31 -17.99 -0.51
C ALA A 154 -15.76 -16.54 -0.21
N ALA A 155 -16.08 -16.23 1.05
CA ALA A 155 -16.44 -14.88 1.45
C ALA A 155 -15.26 -13.92 1.34
N LEU A 156 -14.09 -14.33 1.85
CA LEU A 156 -12.87 -13.52 1.78
C LEU A 156 -12.38 -13.33 0.35
N VAL A 157 -12.39 -14.39 -0.47
CA VAL A 157 -12.03 -14.32 -1.89
C VAL A 157 -12.94 -13.33 -2.63
N SER A 158 -14.25 -13.38 -2.37
CA SER A 158 -15.20 -12.43 -2.98
C SER A 158 -14.90 -10.98 -2.61
N VAL A 159 -14.56 -10.72 -1.34
CA VAL A 159 -14.14 -9.37 -0.89
C VAL A 159 -12.83 -8.97 -1.55
N MET A 160 -11.84 -9.86 -1.64
CA MET A 160 -10.54 -9.58 -2.26
C MET A 160 -10.64 -9.31 -3.76
N ILE A 161 -11.55 -9.99 -4.47
CA ILE A 161 -11.85 -9.71 -5.89
C ILE A 161 -12.43 -8.29 -6.02
N MET A 162 -13.40 -7.93 -5.18
CA MET A 162 -13.99 -6.59 -5.22
C MET A 162 -12.96 -5.50 -4.90
N VAL A 163 -12.12 -5.71 -3.89
CA VAL A 163 -11.02 -4.80 -3.54
C VAL A 163 -10.04 -4.68 -4.71
N SER A 164 -9.64 -5.79 -5.34
CA SER A 164 -8.76 -5.77 -6.52
C SER A 164 -9.33 -4.95 -7.67
N ILE A 165 -10.63 -5.11 -7.95
CA ILE A 165 -11.33 -4.32 -8.98
C ILE A 165 -11.38 -2.83 -8.62
N GLY A 166 -11.56 -2.51 -7.33
CA GLY A 166 -11.60 -1.14 -6.82
C GLY A 166 -10.23 -0.45 -6.78
N THR A 167 -9.16 -1.21 -6.53
CA THR A 167 -7.78 -0.71 -6.52
C THR A 167 -7.26 -0.46 -7.92
N PHE A 168 -7.71 -1.22 -8.92
CA PHE A 168 -7.30 -1.03 -10.30
C PHE A 168 -7.90 0.27 -10.88
N ASP A 169 -7.05 1.21 -11.29
CA ASP A 169 -7.50 2.41 -11.98
C ASP A 169 -7.87 2.12 -13.45
N TRP A 170 -9.15 1.87 -13.69
CA TRP A 170 -9.70 1.62 -15.03
C TRP A 170 -9.53 2.80 -15.98
N ALA A 171 -9.37 4.03 -15.46
CA ALA A 171 -9.13 5.19 -16.30
C ALA A 171 -7.73 5.14 -16.94
N SER A 172 -6.74 4.54 -16.26
CA SER A 172 -5.38 4.38 -16.79
C SER A 172 -5.34 3.68 -18.15
N ILE A 173 -6.17 2.66 -18.39
CA ILE A 173 -6.24 1.99 -19.71
C ILE A 173 -6.79 2.92 -20.79
N LYS A 174 -7.83 3.70 -20.48
CA LYS A 174 -8.41 4.66 -21.44
C LYS A 174 -7.44 5.80 -21.76
N ASN A 175 -6.72 6.24 -20.73
CA ASN A 175 -5.77 7.35 -20.80
C ASN A 175 -4.43 6.97 -21.43
N LEU A 176 -4.18 5.69 -21.74
CA LEU A 176 -2.98 5.25 -22.48
C LEU A 176 -2.78 6.01 -23.79
N LYS A 177 -3.86 6.39 -24.48
CA LYS A 177 -3.76 7.13 -25.75
C LYS A 177 -3.47 8.62 -25.58
N THR A 178 -3.72 9.17 -24.40
CA THR A 178 -3.60 10.61 -24.12
C THR A 178 -2.35 10.95 -23.32
N LEU A 179 -1.84 10.01 -22.52
CA LEU A 179 -0.65 10.19 -21.70
C LEU A 179 0.65 10.16 -22.53
N PRO A 180 1.71 10.87 -22.09
CA PRO A 180 3.02 10.81 -22.73
C PRO A 180 3.57 9.37 -22.76
N LEU A 181 4.23 9.00 -23.86
CA LEU A 181 4.78 7.65 -24.06
C LEU A 181 5.71 7.21 -22.92
N SER A 182 6.52 8.13 -22.37
CA SER A 182 7.41 7.82 -21.24
C SER A 182 6.65 7.33 -20.00
N THR A 183 5.48 7.91 -19.72
CA THR A 183 4.65 7.53 -18.57
C THR A 183 4.01 6.16 -18.81
N ASN A 184 3.53 5.91 -20.03
CA ASN A 184 2.95 4.63 -20.42
C ASN A 184 3.97 3.50 -20.36
N ILE A 185 5.21 3.74 -20.79
CA ILE A 185 6.29 2.74 -20.74
C ILE A 185 6.61 2.37 -19.29
N VAL A 186 6.73 3.37 -18.39
CA VAL A 186 6.95 3.11 -16.95
C VAL A 186 5.81 2.29 -16.37
N MET A 187 4.55 2.69 -16.60
CA MET A 187 3.39 1.96 -16.08
C MET A 187 3.34 0.52 -16.63
N LEU A 188 3.41 0.33 -17.94
CA LEU A 188 3.32 -1.02 -18.55
C LEU A 188 4.47 -1.92 -18.13
N SER A 189 5.71 -1.40 -18.04
CA SER A 189 6.85 -2.19 -17.58
C SER A 189 6.70 -2.64 -16.13
N THR A 190 6.24 -1.77 -15.23
CA THR A 190 5.98 -2.13 -13.82
C THR A 190 4.94 -3.24 -13.71
N VAL A 191 3.85 -3.15 -14.49
CA VAL A 191 2.78 -4.16 -14.50
C VAL A 191 3.28 -5.49 -15.07
N ILE A 192 3.94 -5.48 -16.22
CA ILE A 192 4.44 -6.69 -16.88
C ILE A 192 5.43 -7.42 -15.98
N VAL A 193 6.42 -6.72 -15.41
CA VAL A 193 7.41 -7.33 -14.52
C VAL A 193 6.74 -7.90 -13.27
N THR A 194 5.83 -7.15 -12.63
CA THR A 194 5.13 -7.63 -11.43
C THR A 194 4.32 -8.89 -11.72
N VAL A 195 3.55 -8.91 -12.81
CA VAL A 195 2.69 -10.05 -13.18
C VAL A 195 3.52 -11.26 -13.60
N TYR A 196 4.57 -11.06 -14.40
CA TYR A 196 5.40 -12.17 -14.88
C TYR A 196 6.20 -12.80 -13.74
N THR A 197 6.84 -11.97 -12.92
CA THR A 197 7.69 -12.45 -11.81
C THR A 197 6.92 -12.81 -10.55
N HIS A 198 5.63 -12.47 -10.48
CA HIS A 198 4.80 -12.58 -9.28
C HIS A 198 5.43 -11.86 -8.07
N ASN A 199 6.24 -10.82 -8.32
CA ASN A 199 6.99 -10.11 -7.29
C ASN A 199 6.90 -8.60 -7.52
N LEU A 200 6.18 -7.93 -6.62
CA LEU A 200 5.98 -6.48 -6.64
C LEU A 200 7.29 -5.70 -6.50
N ALA A 201 8.28 -6.21 -5.77
CA ALA A 201 9.54 -5.50 -5.55
C ALA A 201 10.30 -5.30 -6.87
N TYR A 202 10.33 -6.31 -7.74
CA TYR A 202 10.93 -6.18 -9.06
C TYR A 202 10.19 -5.15 -9.92
N GLY A 203 8.86 -5.14 -9.88
CA GLY A 203 8.06 -4.12 -10.55
C GLY A 203 8.41 -2.70 -10.12
N VAL A 204 8.51 -2.45 -8.80
CA VAL A 204 8.89 -1.14 -8.24
C VAL A 204 10.29 -0.72 -8.70
N ILE A 205 11.28 -1.61 -8.61
CA ILE A 205 12.66 -1.33 -9.04
C ILE A 205 12.69 -0.97 -10.53
N THR A 206 12.02 -1.76 -11.37
CA THR A 206 11.93 -1.49 -12.81
C THR A 206 11.28 -0.13 -13.08
N GLY A 207 10.20 0.21 -12.38
CA GLY A 207 9.52 1.50 -12.51
C GLY A 207 10.42 2.68 -12.15
N VAL A 208 11.12 2.59 -11.01
CA VAL A 208 12.05 3.64 -10.56
C VAL A 208 13.19 3.83 -11.57
N LEU A 209 13.76 2.74 -12.09
CA LEU A 209 14.81 2.81 -13.10
C LEU A 209 14.34 3.51 -14.38
N PHE A 210 13.21 3.08 -14.97
CA PHE A 210 12.69 3.73 -16.17
C PHE A 210 12.30 5.20 -15.92
N ALA A 211 11.67 5.50 -14.78
CA ALA A 211 11.31 6.87 -14.42
C ALA A 211 12.55 7.77 -14.31
N SER A 212 13.62 7.29 -13.66
CA SER A 212 14.89 8.02 -13.54
C SER A 212 15.56 8.24 -14.90
N LEU A 213 15.54 7.25 -15.80
CA LEU A 213 16.14 7.34 -17.12
C LEU A 213 15.41 8.38 -18.00
N PHE A 214 14.08 8.34 -18.01
CA PHE A 214 13.28 9.33 -18.74
C PHE A 214 13.42 10.73 -18.15
N PHE A 215 13.53 10.85 -16.82
CA PHE A 215 13.80 12.12 -16.16
C PHE A 215 15.16 12.70 -16.54
N ALA A 216 16.22 11.88 -16.50
CA ALA A 216 17.56 12.27 -16.91
C ALA A 216 17.62 12.70 -18.39
N ASN A 217 16.95 11.95 -19.27
CA ASN A 217 16.87 12.28 -20.70
C ASN A 217 16.14 13.63 -20.92
N LYS A 218 15.02 13.85 -20.20
CA LYS A 218 14.29 15.11 -20.27
C LYS A 218 15.16 16.30 -19.83
N ILE A 219 15.92 16.17 -18.74
CA ILE A 219 16.84 17.22 -18.25
C ILE A 219 17.97 17.47 -19.24
N SER A 220 18.56 16.43 -19.82
CA SER A 220 19.65 16.56 -20.80
C SER A 220 19.24 17.45 -21.98
N HIS A 221 18.01 17.31 -22.46
CA HIS A 221 17.47 18.16 -23.54
C HIS A 221 17.28 19.63 -23.15
N PHE A 222 17.05 19.94 -21.87
CA PHE A 222 16.94 21.32 -21.38
C PHE A 222 18.30 22.00 -21.11
N MET A 223 19.40 21.25 -21.01
CA MET A 223 20.74 21.79 -20.75
C MET A 223 21.57 22.06 -22.02
N SER A 224 21.02 21.80 -23.20
CA SER A 224 21.70 22.10 -24.46
C SER A 224 21.55 23.58 -24.81
N CYS A 225 22.46 24.43 -24.30
CA CYS A 225 22.59 25.80 -24.78
C CYS A 225 23.49 25.84 -26.02
N GLU A 226 22.92 26.12 -27.19
CA GLU A 226 23.68 26.40 -28.39
C GLU A 226 24.21 27.83 -28.33
N THR A 227 25.53 27.98 -28.46
CA THR A 227 26.16 29.30 -28.53
C THR A 227 26.45 29.64 -29.99
N SER A 228 25.77 30.66 -30.50
CA SER A 228 26.01 31.21 -31.83
C SER A 228 26.68 32.58 -31.73
N TYR A 229 27.76 32.76 -32.48
CA TYR A 229 28.42 34.06 -32.67
C TYR A 229 27.94 34.68 -33.99
N ASN A 230 27.66 35.99 -33.97
CA ASN A 230 27.40 36.75 -35.18
C ASN A 230 28.70 36.89 -36.02
N GLU A 231 28.60 37.15 -37.34
CA GLU A 231 29.75 37.16 -38.27
C GLU A 231 30.90 38.10 -37.84
N ASP A 232 30.57 39.20 -37.15
CA ASP A 232 31.53 40.18 -36.60
C ASP A 232 32.11 39.80 -35.21
N LYS A 233 31.77 38.63 -34.67
CA LYS A 233 32.16 38.13 -33.31
C LYS A 233 31.84 39.08 -32.14
N SER A 234 31.04 40.12 -32.35
CA SER A 234 30.75 41.18 -31.36
C SER A 234 29.60 40.84 -30.41
N VAL A 235 28.70 39.92 -30.79
CA VAL A 235 27.54 39.53 -29.99
C VAL A 235 27.46 38.00 -29.90
N LYS A 236 27.34 37.49 -28.66
CA LYS A 236 27.15 36.07 -28.36
C LYS A 236 25.70 35.82 -28.00
N THR A 237 25.01 34.98 -28.78
CA THR A 237 23.61 34.62 -28.53
C THR A 237 23.58 33.23 -27.90
N TYR A 238 22.87 33.11 -26.78
CA TYR A 238 22.59 31.84 -26.11
C TYR A 238 21.18 31.41 -26.50
N LYS A 239 21.04 30.26 -27.15
CA LYS A 239 19.74 29.62 -27.43
C LYS A 239 19.60 28.33 -26.64
#